data_AF-A0A4V2TM41-F1
#
_entry.id   AF-A0A4V2TM41-F1
#
_cell.length_a   1.000
_cell.length_b   1.000
_cell.length_c   1.000
_cell.angle_alpha   90.00
_cell.angle_beta   90.00
_cell.angle_gamma   90.00
#
_symmetry.space_group_name_H-M   'P 1'
#
loop_
_entity.id
_entity.type
_entity.pdbx_description
1 polymer ?
#
loop_
_entity_poly.entity_id
_entity_poly.type
_entity_poly.pdbx_seq_one_letter_code
_entity_poly.pdbx_strand_id
1 'polypeptide(L)'
;MLNTLSRNNILTGLIWEPSGHDNMDAGYMRWMVNIRRSHRMYVYRVQDEANTNELIGYSVKTAPGCESFAVHLRNLYGDGIYHFDAGDHKTYLLIIMDGIIISGSDSIITENFFTEIVETLPTSKYSRLQVSEITPAQLDCIAESCKENQLIYKRRQRLFWSGVACGVLILLIASSIFLYSIISG
;
A
#
# COMPACT_ATOMS: atom_id res chain seq x y z
N MET A 1 13.32 -10.88 6.90
CA MET A 1 12.77 -10.22 5.69
C MET A 1 12.20 -8.82 5.95
N LEU A 2 11.49 -8.57 7.06
CA LEU A 2 10.87 -7.26 7.36
C LEU A 2 11.84 -6.07 7.31
N ASN A 3 13.06 -6.23 7.81
CA ASN A 3 14.09 -5.18 7.76
C ASN A 3 14.45 -4.80 6.32
N THR A 4 14.49 -5.77 5.41
CA THR A 4 14.77 -5.54 3.98
C THR A 4 13.62 -4.75 3.34
N LEU A 5 12.37 -5.11 3.63
CA LEU A 5 11.20 -4.38 3.13
C LEU A 5 11.19 -2.93 3.65
N SER A 6 11.38 -2.74 4.96
CA SER A 6 11.39 -1.39 5.55
C SER A 6 12.54 -0.52 5.01
N ARG A 7 13.73 -1.08 4.75
CA ARG A 7 14.85 -0.34 4.16
C ARG A 7 14.58 0.12 2.73
N ASN A 8 13.74 -0.61 1.98
CA ASN A 8 13.36 -0.29 0.62
C ASN A 8 12.07 0.56 0.54
N ASN A 9 11.59 1.12 1.66
CA ASN A 9 10.32 1.85 1.74
C ASN A 9 9.11 1.04 1.29
N ILE A 10 9.16 -0.27 1.50
CA ILE A 10 8.04 -1.19 1.20
C ILE A 10 7.30 -1.44 2.51
N LEU A 11 6.00 -1.20 2.48
CA LEU A 11 5.13 -1.23 3.64
C LEU A 11 4.36 -2.55 3.70
N THR A 12 4.39 -3.16 4.89
CA THR A 12 3.49 -4.23 5.31
C THR A 12 2.58 -3.69 6.42
N GLY A 13 1.54 -4.44 6.79
CA GLY A 13 0.67 -4.07 7.89
C GLY A 13 -0.35 -2.99 7.53
N LEU A 14 -0.80 -2.91 6.27
CA LEU A 14 -1.80 -1.92 5.88
C LEU A 14 -3.19 -2.34 6.36
N ILE A 15 -4.00 -1.34 6.71
CA ILE A 15 -5.40 -1.52 7.07
C ILE A 15 -6.22 -1.51 5.78
N TRP A 16 -6.67 -2.68 5.33
CA TRP A 16 -7.47 -2.82 4.12
C TRP A 16 -8.95 -2.61 4.41
N GLU A 17 -9.61 -1.77 3.61
CA GLU A 17 -11.04 -1.53 3.71
C GLU A 17 -11.81 -2.71 3.10
N PRO A 18 -12.78 -3.30 3.82
CA PRO A 18 -13.55 -4.41 3.28
C PRO A 18 -14.47 -3.94 2.15
N SER A 19 -14.71 -4.83 1.19
CA SER A 19 -15.57 -4.57 0.03
C SER A 19 -17.07 -4.44 0.37
N GLY A 20 -17.47 -4.77 1.59
CA GLY A 20 -18.85 -4.63 2.08
C GLY A 20 -18.89 -4.00 3.48
N HIS A 21 -19.89 -3.16 3.72
CA HIS A 21 -20.13 -2.50 5.00
C HIS A 21 -21.26 -3.16 5.81
N ASP A 22 -21.84 -4.25 5.30
CA ASP A 22 -22.99 -4.88 5.92
C ASP A 22 -22.59 -5.49 7.27
N ASN A 23 -23.32 -5.12 8.32
CA ASN A 23 -23.13 -5.57 9.70
C ASN A 23 -21.81 -5.12 10.38
N MET A 24 -21.18 -4.02 9.93
CA MET A 24 -20.03 -3.47 10.64
C MET A 24 -20.44 -2.77 11.94
N ASP A 25 -19.71 -3.06 13.02
CA ASP A 25 -19.92 -2.42 14.33
C ASP A 25 -19.75 -0.89 14.26
N ALA A 26 -20.58 -0.16 15.01
CA ALA A 26 -20.56 1.30 15.03
C ALA A 26 -19.22 1.87 15.54
N GLY A 27 -18.57 1.18 16.47
CA GLY A 27 -17.23 1.51 16.97
C GLY A 27 -16.18 1.34 15.87
N TYR A 28 -16.23 0.24 15.11
CA TYR A 28 -15.36 0.03 13.96
C TYR A 28 -15.51 1.15 12.92
N MET A 29 -16.76 1.53 12.59
CA MET A 29 -16.99 2.61 11.62
C MET A 29 -16.45 3.95 12.10
N ARG A 30 -16.61 4.27 13.39
CA ARG A 30 -16.02 5.47 13.99
C ARG A 30 -14.49 5.44 13.94
N TRP A 31 -13.89 4.29 14.24
CA TRP A 31 -12.44 4.11 14.13
C TRP A 31 -11.95 4.29 12.68
N MET A 32 -12.63 3.70 11.70
CA MET A 32 -12.31 3.85 10.28
C MET A 32 -12.35 5.31 9.84
N VAL A 33 -13.34 6.11 10.28
CA VAL A 33 -13.37 7.55 9.98
C VAL A 33 -12.09 8.26 10.42
N ASN A 34 -11.53 7.90 11.58
CA ASN A 34 -10.26 8.45 12.05
C ASN A 34 -9.09 7.96 11.20
N ILE A 35 -9.08 6.69 10.81
CA ILE A 35 -8.06 6.12 9.92
C ILE A 35 -8.05 6.86 8.58
N ARG A 36 -9.20 7.01 7.91
CA ARG A 36 -9.29 7.70 6.61
C ARG A 36 -8.76 9.15 6.64
N ARG A 37 -8.82 9.81 7.80
CA ARG A 37 -8.34 11.20 7.97
C ARG A 37 -6.85 11.31 8.29
N SER A 38 -6.30 10.33 9.00
CA SER A 38 -4.95 10.41 9.59
C SER A 38 -3.91 9.58 8.84
N HIS A 39 -4.34 8.59 8.06
CA HIS A 39 -3.46 7.63 7.42
C HIS A 39 -3.30 7.92 5.93
N ARG A 40 -2.17 7.49 5.38
CA ARG A 40 -1.92 7.56 3.94
C ARG A 40 -2.73 6.50 3.21
N MET A 41 -3.41 6.92 2.15
CA MET A 41 -4.25 6.07 1.32
C MET A 41 -3.46 5.40 0.21
N TYR A 42 -3.71 4.11 0.00
CA TYR A 42 -3.19 3.28 -1.08
C TYR A 42 -4.37 2.69 -1.84
N VAL A 43 -4.51 3.04 -3.11
CA VAL A 43 -5.62 2.58 -3.96
C VAL A 43 -5.10 1.51 -4.92
N TYR A 44 -5.84 0.41 -5.04
CA TYR A 44 -5.60 -0.61 -6.05
C TYR A 44 -6.91 -0.96 -6.75
N ARG A 45 -6.78 -1.50 -7.97
CA ARG A 45 -7.92 -1.79 -8.84
C ARG A 45 -8.12 -3.29 -8.98
N VAL A 46 -9.35 -3.73 -8.77
CA VAL A 46 -9.80 -5.07 -9.07
C VAL A 46 -10.75 -4.97 -10.25
N GLN A 47 -10.44 -5.69 -11.31
CA GLN A 47 -11.26 -5.75 -12.50
C GLN A 47 -12.14 -6.98 -12.40
N ASP A 48 -13.45 -6.75 -12.35
CA ASP A 48 -14.48 -7.77 -12.46
C ASP A 48 -15.04 -7.78 -13.89
N GLU A 49 -15.80 -8.80 -14.26
CA GLU A 49 -16.28 -9.05 -15.64
C GLU A 49 -17.00 -7.84 -16.27
N ALA A 50 -17.60 -6.96 -15.44
CA ALA A 50 -18.35 -5.78 -15.89
C ALA A 50 -17.88 -4.45 -15.28
N ASN A 51 -17.03 -4.45 -14.24
CA ASN A 51 -16.72 -3.22 -13.50
C ASN A 51 -15.29 -3.20 -12.96
N THR A 52 -14.70 -2.00 -12.87
CA THR A 52 -13.42 -1.79 -12.18
C THR A 52 -13.70 -1.20 -10.81
N ASN A 53 -13.48 -2.01 -9.77
CA ASN A 53 -13.64 -1.58 -8.38
C ASN A 53 -12.32 -1.03 -7.86
N GLU A 54 -12.37 0.17 -7.29
CA GLU A 54 -11.24 0.77 -6.56
C GLU A 54 -11.33 0.38 -5.09
N LEU A 55 -10.31 -0.32 -4.60
CA LEU A 55 -10.19 -0.76 -3.23
C LEU A 55 -9.05 -0.02 -2.54
N ILE A 56 -9.18 0.13 -1.22
CA ILE A 56 -8.36 1.07 -0.46
C ILE A 56 -7.67 0.37 0.72
N GLY A 57 -6.39 0.68 0.89
CA GLY A 57 -5.61 0.38 2.08
C GLY A 57 -5.07 1.64 2.73
N TYR A 58 -4.85 1.59 4.04
CA TYR A 58 -4.37 2.71 4.84
C TYR A 58 -3.09 2.34 5.57
N SER A 59 -2.09 3.24 5.53
CA SER A 59 -0.86 3.09 6.30
C SER A 59 -0.69 4.19 7.34
N VAL A 60 -0.27 3.78 8.53
CA VAL A 60 0.16 4.70 9.62
C VAL A 60 1.36 5.54 9.16
N LYS A 61 2.23 4.96 8.32
CA LYS A 61 3.37 5.68 7.76
C LYS A 61 2.88 6.62 6.66
N THR A 62 2.99 7.92 6.92
CA THR A 62 2.54 8.98 6.00
C THR A 62 3.61 9.46 5.03
N ALA A 63 4.85 8.98 5.19
CA ALA A 63 5.99 9.36 4.38
C ALA A 63 5.72 9.12 2.87
N PRO A 64 6.00 10.11 2.00
CA PRO A 64 5.83 9.95 0.56
C PRO A 64 6.85 8.99 -0.04
N GLY A 65 6.46 8.31 -1.12
CA GLY A 65 7.34 7.39 -1.86
C GLY A 65 7.46 5.99 -1.24
N CYS A 66 6.64 5.65 -0.24
CA CYS A 66 6.48 4.29 0.23
C CYS A 66 5.48 3.51 -0.64
N GLU A 67 5.76 2.24 -0.91
CA GLU A 67 4.92 1.34 -1.71
C GLU A 67 4.29 0.23 -0.85
N SER A 68 3.14 -0.29 -1.26
CA SER A 68 2.44 -1.37 -0.53
C SER A 68 2.93 -2.75 -0.97
N PHE A 69 3.46 -3.53 -0.02
CA PHE A 69 3.89 -4.91 -0.28
C PHE A 69 2.76 -5.77 -0.84
N ALA A 70 1.59 -5.74 -0.19
CA ALA A 70 0.45 -6.57 -0.56
C ALA A 70 -0.07 -6.27 -1.97
N VAL A 71 -0.09 -5.01 -2.40
CA VAL A 71 -0.51 -4.64 -3.76
C VAL A 71 0.45 -5.18 -4.81
N HIS A 72 1.75 -5.06 -4.58
CA HIS A 72 2.75 -5.59 -5.51
C HIS A 72 2.70 -7.12 -5.57
N LEU A 73 2.57 -7.78 -4.42
CA LEU A 73 2.46 -9.22 -4.35
C LEU A 73 1.23 -9.72 -5.12
N ARG A 74 0.06 -9.10 -4.88
CA ARG A 74 -1.18 -9.37 -5.60
C ARG A 74 -0.99 -9.28 -7.11
N ASN A 75 -0.35 -8.21 -7.59
CA ASN A 75 -0.20 -7.98 -9.03
C ASN A 75 0.74 -9.00 -9.69
N LEU A 76 1.71 -9.54 -8.95
CA LEU A 76 2.69 -10.50 -9.47
C LEU A 76 2.24 -11.96 -9.35
N TYR A 77 1.54 -12.31 -8.27
CA TYR A 77 1.27 -13.70 -7.90
C TYR A 77 -0.22 -14.04 -7.77
N GLY A 78 -1.11 -13.05 -7.74
CA GLY A 78 -2.55 -13.27 -7.71
C GLY A 78 -3.10 -13.74 -6.36
N ASP A 79 -4.07 -14.65 -6.44
CA ASP A 79 -4.80 -15.18 -5.29
C ASP A 79 -4.01 -16.25 -4.54
N GLY A 80 -4.08 -16.21 -3.21
CA GLY A 80 -3.36 -17.15 -2.37
C GLY A 80 -3.28 -16.71 -0.91
N ILE A 81 -2.77 -17.62 -0.09
CA ILE A 81 -2.37 -17.35 1.30
C ILE A 81 -0.86 -17.31 1.31
N TYR A 82 -0.30 -16.13 1.50
CA TYR A 82 1.12 -15.90 1.46
C TYR A 82 1.67 -15.70 2.87
N HIS A 83 2.81 -16.31 3.14
CA HIS A 83 3.49 -16.14 4.43
C HIS A 83 5.01 -16.11 4.30
N PHE A 84 5.68 -15.55 5.30
CA PHE A 84 7.12 -15.71 5.48
C PHE A 84 7.50 -15.60 6.96
N ASP A 85 8.64 -16.17 7.32
CA ASP A 85 9.18 -16.07 8.68
C ASP A 85 9.62 -14.62 8.99
N ALA A 86 8.96 -14.03 9.98
CA ALA A 86 9.24 -12.69 10.47
C ALA A 86 10.30 -12.68 11.59
N GLY A 87 10.73 -13.86 12.06
CA GLY A 87 11.60 -14.05 13.22
C GLY A 87 10.82 -14.07 14.54
N ASP A 88 11.47 -14.52 15.61
CA ASP A 88 10.93 -14.54 16.98
C ASP A 88 9.57 -15.26 17.12
N HIS A 89 9.40 -16.43 16.49
CA HIS A 89 8.14 -17.19 16.45
C HIS A 89 6.95 -16.40 15.89
N LYS A 90 7.23 -15.51 14.94
CA LYS A 90 6.22 -14.72 14.24
C LYS A 90 6.25 -15.01 12.76
N THR A 91 5.07 -14.98 12.18
CA THR A 91 4.84 -15.23 10.77
C THR A 91 4.11 -14.02 10.20
N TYR A 92 4.60 -13.51 9.08
CA TYR A 92 3.79 -12.57 8.30
C TYR A 92 2.72 -13.35 7.56
N LEU A 93 1.48 -12.86 7.59
CA LEU A 93 0.36 -13.40 6.86
C LEU A 93 -0.11 -12.37 5.81
N LEU A 94 -0.63 -12.87 4.70
CA LEU A 94 -1.39 -12.11 3.73
C LEU A 94 -2.34 -13.05 3.00
N ILE A 95 -3.62 -12.68 2.91
CA ILE A 95 -4.64 -13.46 2.20
C ILE A 95 -5.17 -12.59 1.05
N ILE A 96 -5.14 -13.14 -0.15
CA ILE A 96 -5.68 -12.52 -1.36
C ILE A 96 -6.69 -13.49 -1.96
N MET A 97 -7.90 -13.01 -2.22
CA MET A 97 -8.99 -13.81 -2.78
C MET A 97 -9.81 -12.97 -3.76
N ASP A 98 -10.03 -13.48 -4.97
CA ASP A 98 -10.70 -12.78 -6.07
C ASP A 98 -10.04 -11.43 -6.39
N GLY A 99 -8.72 -11.37 -6.29
CA GLY A 99 -7.94 -10.16 -6.42
C GLY A 99 -8.18 -9.14 -5.29
N ILE A 100 -8.87 -9.49 -4.21
CA ILE A 100 -9.11 -8.62 -3.05
C ILE A 100 -8.15 -8.99 -1.93
N ILE A 101 -7.43 -7.99 -1.41
CA ILE A 101 -6.61 -8.15 -0.21
C ILE A 101 -7.55 -8.18 1.00
N ILE A 102 -7.53 -9.28 1.75
CA ILE A 102 -8.45 -9.49 2.87
C ILE A 102 -8.04 -8.63 4.07
N SER A 103 -9.01 -7.86 4.59
CA SER A 103 -8.83 -7.03 5.79
C SER A 103 -8.34 -7.85 6.98
N GLY A 104 -7.37 -7.31 7.71
CA GLY A 104 -6.72 -7.98 8.85
C GLY A 104 -5.69 -9.05 8.48
N SER A 105 -5.60 -9.47 7.21
CA SER A 105 -4.64 -10.52 6.83
C SER A 105 -3.22 -10.01 6.70
N ASP A 106 -3.00 -8.81 6.12
CA ASP A 106 -1.70 -8.13 5.99
C ASP A 106 -1.16 -7.74 7.38
N SER A 107 -0.56 -8.70 8.09
CA SER A 107 -0.15 -8.51 9.49
C SER A 107 0.90 -9.53 9.93
N ILE A 108 1.54 -9.24 11.07
CA ILE A 108 2.43 -10.17 11.76
C ILE A 108 1.64 -10.87 12.84
N ILE A 109 1.59 -12.20 12.76
CA ILE A 109 0.91 -13.07 13.71
C ILE A 109 1.89 -14.01 14.38
N THR A 110 1.46 -14.69 15.43
CA THR A 110 2.26 -15.74 16.07
C THR A 110 2.26 -17.00 15.22
N GLU A 111 3.33 -17.78 15.29
CA GLU A 111 3.45 -19.07 14.61
C GLU A 111 2.30 -20.01 14.99
N ASN A 112 1.93 -20.08 16.28
CA ASN A 112 0.80 -20.88 16.74
C ASN A 112 -0.53 -20.50 16.07
N PHE A 113 -0.79 -19.19 15.94
CA PHE A 113 -2.01 -18.70 15.30
C PHE A 113 -2.00 -19.00 13.79
N PHE A 114 -0.82 -18.94 13.15
CA PHE A 114 -0.68 -19.34 11.76
C PHE A 114 -0.98 -20.83 11.56
N THR A 115 -0.45 -21.71 12.42
CA THR A 115 -0.76 -23.14 12.39
C THR A 115 -2.25 -23.40 12.52
N GLU A 116 -2.93 -22.72 13.46
CA GLU A 116 -4.38 -22.85 13.64
C GLU A 116 -5.18 -22.39 12.40
N ILE A 117 -4.75 -21.32 11.74
CA ILE A 117 -5.34 -20.88 10.46
C ILE A 117 -5.18 -21.96 9.38
N VAL A 118 -3.99 -22.56 9.26
CA VAL A 118 -3.70 -23.58 8.25
C VAL A 118 -4.51 -24.86 8.52
N GLU A 119 -4.65 -25.27 9.77
CA GLU A 119 -5.44 -26.44 10.17
C GLU A 119 -6.95 -26.25 9.91
N THR A 120 -7.46 -25.04 10.14
CA THR A 120 -8.88 -24.72 9.91
C THR A 120 -9.20 -24.37 8.45
N LEU A 121 -8.17 -24.14 7.63
CA LEU A 121 -8.29 -23.75 6.23
C LEU A 121 -9.23 -24.64 5.39
N PRO A 122 -9.18 -25.98 5.45
CA PRO A 122 -10.02 -26.85 4.62
C PRO A 122 -11.53 -26.65 4.85
N THR A 123 -11.91 -26.20 6.06
CA THR A 123 -13.30 -25.96 6.45
C THR A 123 -13.74 -24.50 6.25
N SER A 124 -12.81 -23.63 5.86
CA SER A 124 -13.05 -22.20 5.73
C SER A 124 -13.52 -21.81 4.32
N LYS A 125 -13.99 -20.57 4.18
CA LYS A 125 -14.27 -19.95 2.86
C LYS A 125 -13.02 -19.75 1.98
N TYR A 126 -11.82 -19.95 2.55
CA TYR A 126 -10.53 -19.81 1.88
C TYR A 126 -9.95 -21.14 1.42
N SER A 127 -10.70 -22.25 1.54
CA SER A 127 -10.25 -23.61 1.22
C SER A 127 -9.71 -23.80 -0.21
N ARG A 128 -10.14 -22.95 -1.15
CA ARG A 128 -9.64 -22.95 -2.54
C ARG A 128 -8.26 -22.30 -2.73
N LEU A 129 -7.77 -21.55 -1.73
CA LEU A 129 -6.52 -20.80 -1.84
C LEU A 129 -5.33 -21.70 -1.52
N GLN A 130 -4.27 -21.58 -2.32
CA GLN A 130 -3.01 -22.23 -2.05
C GLN A 130 -2.22 -21.47 -0.97
N VAL A 131 -1.71 -22.20 0.02
CA VAL A 131 -0.74 -21.66 0.98
C VAL A 131 0.65 -21.69 0.35
N SER A 132 1.30 -20.54 0.25
CA SER A 132 2.60 -20.36 -0.39
C SER A 132 3.54 -19.56 0.50
N GLU A 133 4.72 -20.10 0.75
CA GLU A 133 5.80 -19.37 1.40
C GLU A 133 6.46 -18.40 0.40
N ILE A 134 6.67 -17.15 0.82
CA ILE A 134 7.34 -16.15 0.01
C ILE A 134 8.84 -16.39 0.09
N THR A 135 9.40 -16.85 -1.02
CA THR A 135 10.84 -17.08 -1.13
C THR A 135 11.63 -15.76 -1.22
N PRO A 136 12.93 -15.76 -0.84
CA PRO A 136 13.80 -14.60 -1.03
C PRO A 136 13.83 -14.08 -2.48
N ALA A 137 13.81 -14.98 -3.47
CA ALA A 137 13.80 -14.60 -4.89
C ALA A 137 12.52 -13.84 -5.28
N GLN A 138 11.35 -14.30 -4.79
CA GLN A 138 10.09 -13.59 -5.01
C GLN A 138 10.08 -12.23 -4.31
N LEU A 139 10.67 -12.15 -3.11
CA LEU A 139 10.83 -10.90 -2.38
C LEU A 139 11.66 -9.88 -3.16
N ASP A 140 12.73 -10.33 -3.82
CA ASP A 140 13.58 -9.47 -4.65
C ASP A 140 12.82 -8.96 -5.89
N CYS A 141 12.04 -9.81 -6.56
CA CYS A 141 11.16 -9.39 -7.65
C CYS A 141 10.13 -8.34 -7.21
N ILE A 142 9.50 -8.53 -6.03
CA ILE A 142 8.59 -7.54 -5.44
C ILE A 142 9.34 -6.24 -5.15
N ALA A 143 10.56 -6.32 -4.59
CA ALA A 143 11.35 -5.14 -4.28
C ALA A 143 11.78 -4.36 -5.53
N GLU A 144 12.07 -5.05 -6.62
CA GLU A 144 12.38 -4.44 -7.92
C GLU A 144 11.14 -3.74 -8.51
N SER A 145 9.99 -4.40 -8.51
CA SER A 145 8.71 -3.80 -8.92
C SER A 145 8.37 -2.55 -8.10
N CYS A 146 8.58 -2.58 -6.78
CA CYS A 146 8.43 -1.42 -5.91
C CYS A 146 9.40 -0.29 -6.30
N LYS A 147 10.68 -0.60 -6.56
CA LYS A 147 11.69 0.41 -6.93
C LYS A 147 11.35 1.10 -8.23
N GLU A 148 10.83 0.38 -9.23
CA GLU A 148 10.42 0.95 -10.50
C GLU A 148 9.32 2.01 -10.30
N ASN A 149 8.28 1.67 -9.53
CA ASN A 149 7.20 2.61 -9.20
C ASN A 149 7.69 3.82 -8.40
N GLN A 150 8.59 3.60 -7.43
CA GLN A 150 9.21 4.70 -6.67
C GLN A 150 10.03 5.64 -7.56
N LEU A 151 10.71 5.12 -8.58
CA LEU A 151 11.45 5.93 -9.55
C LEU A 151 10.50 6.78 -10.41
N ILE A 152 9.39 6.20 -10.87
CA ILE A 152 8.35 6.93 -11.59
C ILE A 152 7.80 8.07 -10.72
N TYR A 153 7.51 7.78 -9.45
CA TYR A 153 7.06 8.79 -8.48
C TYR A 153 8.08 9.93 -8.31
N LYS A 154 9.35 9.60 -8.05
CA LYS A 154 10.43 10.58 -7.87
C LYS A 154 10.62 11.47 -9.11
N ARG A 155 10.52 10.89 -10.31
CA ARG A 155 10.60 11.64 -11.58
C ARG A 155 9.45 12.65 -11.70
N ARG A 156 8.21 12.22 -11.42
CA ARG A 156 7.03 13.11 -11.43
C ARG A 156 7.16 14.23 -10.39
N GLN A 157 7.61 13.90 -9.18
CA GLN A 157 7.83 14.88 -8.12
C GLN A 157 8.89 15.91 -8.51
N ARG A 158 9.99 15.49 -9.16
CA ARG A 158 11.02 16.40 -9.66
C ARG A 158 10.46 17.37 -10.71
N LEU A 159 9.70 16.87 -11.68
CA LEU A 159 9.06 17.70 -12.71
C LEU A 159 8.09 18.72 -12.09
N PHE A 160 7.30 18.32 -11.10
CA PHE A 160 6.42 19.22 -10.38
C PHE A 160 7.20 20.36 -9.69
N TRP A 161 8.23 20.03 -8.92
CA TRP A 161 9.05 21.05 -8.24
C TRP A 161 9.81 21.96 -9.20
N SER A 162 10.29 21.42 -10.33
CA SER A 162 10.85 22.24 -11.41
C SER A 162 9.84 23.23 -11.97
N GLY A 163 8.58 22.79 -12.18
CA GLY A 163 7.49 23.68 -12.60
C GLY A 163 7.19 24.78 -11.58
N VAL A 164 7.11 24.42 -10.30
CA VAL A 164 6.91 25.39 -9.19
C VAL A 164 8.04 26.41 -9.15
N ALA A 165 9.30 25.96 -9.22
CA ALA A 165 10.45 26.85 -9.20
C ALA A 165 10.44 27.84 -10.39
N CYS A 166 10.14 27.36 -11.60
CA CYS A 166 9.98 28.23 -12.77
C CYS A 166 8.83 29.24 -12.58
N GLY A 167 7.69 28.81 -12.04
CA GLY A 167 6.56 29.69 -11.76
C GLY A 167 6.91 30.80 -10.77
N VAL A 168 7.59 30.46 -9.68
CA VAL A 168 8.08 31.45 -8.69
C VAL A 168 9.05 32.43 -9.33
N LEU A 169 9.99 31.94 -10.17
CA LEU A 169 10.94 32.80 -10.87
C LEU A 169 10.23 33.81 -11.79
N ILE A 170 9.23 33.37 -12.55
CA ILE A 170 8.44 34.26 -13.43
C ILE A 170 7.71 35.33 -12.61
N LEU A 171 7.11 34.95 -11.48
CA LEU A 171 6.44 35.90 -10.58
C LEU A 171 7.41 36.95 -10.01
N LEU A 172 8.63 36.54 -9.64
CA LEU A 172 9.66 37.45 -9.15
C LEU A 172 10.15 38.43 -10.24
N ILE A 173 10.28 37.95 -11.48
CA ILE A 173 10.65 38.82 -12.61
C ILE A 173 9.52 39.82 -12.88
N ALA A 174 8.28 39.37 -12.93
CA ALA A 174 7.12 40.23 -13.19
C ALA A 174 6.94 41.30 -12.09
N SER A 175 7.08 40.92 -10.81
CA SER A 175 7.00 41.87 -9.69
C SER A 175 8.13 42.90 -9.74
N SER A 176 9.35 42.48 -10.11
CA SER A 176 10.49 43.38 -10.27
C SER A 176 10.27 44.41 -11.39
N ILE A 177 9.73 43.97 -12.54
CA ILE A 177 9.39 44.86 -13.66
C ILE A 177 8.30 45.85 -13.24
N PHE A 178 7.26 45.38 -12.54
CA PHE A 178 6.18 46.22 -12.05
C PHE A 178 6.68 47.28 -11.06
N LEU A 179 7.50 46.88 -10.08
CA LEU A 179 8.13 47.80 -9.13
C LEU A 179 9.01 48.83 -9.83
N TYR A 180 9.83 48.38 -10.79
CA TYR A 180 10.66 49.29 -11.58
C TYR A 180 9.80 50.33 -12.30
N SER A 181 8.71 49.91 -12.96
CA SER A 181 7.81 50.84 -13.67
C SER A 181 7.15 51.89 -12.77
N ILE A 182 6.85 51.55 -11.51
CA ILE A 182 6.30 52.49 -10.53
C ILE A 182 7.34 53.49 -10.06
N ILE A 183 8.60 53.07 -9.90
CA ILE A 183 9.67 53.94 -9.40
C ILE A 183 10.21 54.86 -10.52
N SER A 184 10.24 54.37 -11.76
CA SER A 184 10.79 55.10 -12.91
C SER A 184 9.78 55.98 -13.65
N GLY A 185 8.48 55.84 -13.38
CA GLY A 185 7.39 56.62 -13.98
C GLY A 185 6.92 57.73 -13.05
#